data_AF-F8P955-F1
#
_entry.id   AF-F8P955-F1
#
_cell.length_a   1.000
_cell.length_b   1.000
_cell.length_c   1.000
_cell.angle_alpha   90.00
_cell.angle_beta   90.00
_cell.angle_gamma   90.00
#
_symmetry.space_group_name_H-M   'P 1'
#
loop_
_entity.id
_entity.type
_entity.pdbx_description
1 polymer ?
#
loop_
_entity_poly.entity_id
_entity_poly.type
_entity_poly.pdbx_seq_one_letter_code
_entity_poly.pdbx_strand_id
1 'polypeptide(L)' 'MCLHEIVGDYYRGCGHFHGRYFTGEMSDCNASRCKTSKSHMHKTAPNCGCPSVVTEDRRVQNLYQTPHPDCHRVR' A
#
# COMPACT_ATOMS: atom_id res chain seq x y z
N MET A 1 11.05 6.55 -1.66
CA MET A 1 9.76 6.12 -2.23
C MET A 1 9.26 5.02 -1.33
N CYS A 2 8.04 5.17 -0.84
CA CYS A 2 7.49 4.46 0.33
C CYS A 2 6.16 3.76 0.01
N LEU A 3 5.51 4.16 -1.07
CA LEU A 3 4.27 3.55 -1.55
C LEU A 3 4.63 2.55 -2.64
N HIS A 4 4.25 1.29 -2.46
CA HIS A 4 4.44 0.25 -3.47
C HIS A 4 3.08 -0.05 -4.09
N GLU A 5 2.95 0.11 -5.40
CA GLU A 5 1.69 -0.19 -6.08
C GLU A 5 1.46 -1.71 -6.08
N ILE A 6 0.30 -2.11 -5.57
CA ILE A 6 -0.19 -3.48 -5.58
C ILE A 6 -1.49 -3.53 -6.37
N VAL A 7 -1.53 -4.40 -7.37
CA VAL A 7 -2.72 -4.64 -8.18
C VAL A 7 -3.42 -5.87 -7.65
N GLY A 8 -4.73 -5.77 -7.48
CA GLY A 8 -5.53 -6.84 -6.90
C GLY A 8 -7.00 -6.73 -7.21
N ASP A 9 -7.78 -7.64 -6.64
CA ASP A 9 -9.22 -7.66 -6.81
C ASP A 9 -9.91 -7.21 -5.54
N TYR A 10 -11.11 -6.65 -5.68
CA TYR A 10 -11.94 -6.21 -4.56
C TYR A 10 -13.23 -7.02 -4.48
N TYR A 11 -13.41 -7.75 -3.38
CA TYR A 11 -14.62 -8.53 -3.15
C TYR A 11 -15.71 -7.65 -2.56
N ARG A 12 -16.84 -7.48 -3.28
CA ARG A 12 -17.95 -6.62 -2.84
C ARG A 12 -18.75 -7.13 -1.64
N GLY A 13 -18.63 -8.41 -1.28
CA GLY A 13 -19.34 -8.97 -0.12
C GLY A 13 -18.74 -8.54 1.21
N CYS A 14 -17.49 -8.95 1.49
CA CYS A 14 -16.76 -8.59 2.72
C CYS A 14 -16.05 -7.22 2.63
N GLY A 15 -15.93 -6.64 1.42
CA GLY A 15 -15.23 -5.37 1.21
C GLY A 15 -13.70 -5.47 1.30
N HIS A 16 -13.13 -6.68 1.18
CA HIS A 16 -11.68 -6.87 1.23
C HIS A 16 -11.02 -6.73 -0.15
N PHE A 17 -9.84 -6.12 -0.11
CA PHE A 17 -8.90 -6.09 -1.23
C PHE A 17 -7.95 -7.28 -1.13
N HIS A 18 -7.83 -8.03 -2.21
CA HIS A 18 -6.92 -9.16 -2.34
C HIS A 18 -5.86 -8.81 -3.38
N GLY A 19 -4.66 -8.48 -2.90
CA GLY A 19 -3.51 -8.17 -3.75
C GLY A 19 -3.05 -9.40 -4.54
N ARG A 20 -2.82 -9.25 -5.84
CA ARG A 20 -2.31 -10.31 -6.71
C ARG A 20 -0.81 -10.20 -6.95
N TYR A 21 -0.34 -9.00 -7.29
CA TYR A 21 1.08 -8.74 -7.56
C TYR A 21 1.43 -7.28 -7.36
N PHE A 22 2.68 -7.03 -6.97
CA PHE A 22 3.27 -5.71 -7.00
C PHE A 22 3.71 -5.39 -8.42
N THR A 23 3.45 -4.17 -8.89
CA THR A 23 3.87 -3.74 -10.24
C THR A 23 5.36 -3.36 -10.29
N GLY A 24 5.97 -3.18 -9.11
CA GLY A 24 7.31 -2.61 -8.99
C GLY A 24 7.31 -1.08 -9.06
N GLU A 25 6.18 -0.46 -9.38
CA GLU A 25 6.04 0.99 -9.28
C GLU A 25 6.07 1.41 -7.81
N MET A 26 6.95 2.38 -7.54
CA MET A 26 7.09 2.97 -6.21
C MET A 26 6.81 4.47 -6.28
N SER A 27 5.88 4.93 -5.47
CA SER A 27 5.53 6.34 -5.35
C SER A 27 6.05 6.93 -4.04
N ASP A 28 6.18 8.27 -4.03
CA ASP A 28 6.54 8.98 -2.83
C ASP A 28 5.29 9.30 -2.01
N CYS A 29 5.29 8.91 -0.74
CA CYS A 29 4.22 9.24 0.20
C CYS A 29 4.18 10.74 0.55
N ASN A 30 5.16 11.53 0.11
CA ASN A 30 5.30 12.98 0.37
C ASN A 30 5.26 13.37 1.85
N ALA A 31 5.47 12.41 2.75
CA ALA A 31 5.43 12.63 4.18
C ALA A 31 6.76 13.19 4.69
N SER A 32 6.71 14.35 5.35
CA SER A 32 7.91 15.02 5.88
C SER A 32 8.66 14.22 6.95
N ARG A 33 7.95 13.33 7.65
CA ARG A 33 8.49 12.42 8.67
C ARG A 33 8.82 11.02 8.15
N CYS A 34 8.67 10.74 6.85
CA CYS A 34 9.11 9.48 6.29
C CYS A 34 10.56 9.57 5.84
N LYS A 35 11.43 8.71 6.37
CA LYS A 35 12.88 8.71 6.06
C LYS A 35 13.15 8.40 4.58
N THR A 36 12.28 7.63 3.94
CA THR A 36 12.41 7.24 2.54
C THR A 36 11.71 8.21 1.60
N SER A 37 10.98 9.22 2.09
CA SER A 37 10.29 10.20 1.25
C SER A 37 11.23 11.28 0.71
N LYS A 38 10.98 11.74 -0.52
CA LYS A 38 11.64 12.92 -1.11
C LYS A 38 11.39 14.21 -0.31
N SER A 39 10.24 14.27 0.36
CA SER A 39 9.81 15.39 1.21
C SER A 39 10.36 15.31 2.63
N HIS A 40 11.23 14.34 2.92
CA HIS A 40 11.84 14.20 4.23
C HIS A 40 12.50 15.51 4.71
N MET A 41 12.13 15.95 5.91
CA MET A 41 12.56 17.25 6.45
C MET A 41 14.04 17.29 6.84
N HIS A 42 14.61 16.17 7.32
CA HIS A 42 15.97 16.13 7.87
C HIS A 42 16.99 15.61 6.84
N LYS A 43 17.08 16.24 5.66
CA LYS A 43 17.96 15.76 4.56
C LYS A 43 19.45 15.71 4.91
N THR A 44 19.88 16.54 5.86
CA THR A 44 21.29 16.72 6.23
C THR A 44 21.66 16.04 7.56
N ALA A 45 20.68 15.53 8.32
CA ALA A 45 20.95 14.90 9.62
C ALA A 45 21.28 13.41 9.41
N PRO A 46 22.51 12.94 9.71
CA PRO A 46 22.94 11.58 9.39
C PRO A 46 22.20 10.49 10.18
N ASN A 47 21.74 10.80 11.39
CA ASN A 47 21.08 9.85 12.30
C ASN A 47 19.67 10.28 12.67
N CYS A 48 18.91 10.74 11.68
CA CYS A 48 17.50 11.04 11.84
C CYS A 48 16.71 9.76 12.24
N GLY A 49 15.96 9.85 13.35
CA GLY A 49 15.12 8.78 13.90
C GLY A 49 13.75 8.63 13.24
N CYS A 50 13.52 9.24 12.07
CA CYS A 50 12.26 9.10 11.36
C CYS A 50 12.05 7.67 10.86
N PRO A 51 10.80 7.17 10.89
CA PRO A 51 10.50 5.82 10.42
C PRO A 51 10.68 5.70 8.90
N SER A 52 11.11 4.53 8.47
CA SER A 52 10.96 4.09 7.08
C SER A 52 9.57 3.49 6.94
N VAL A 53 8.65 4.25 6.35
CA VAL A 53 7.29 3.76 6.09
C VAL A 53 7.29 3.01 4.76
N VAL A 54 6.79 1.77 4.76
CA VAL A 54 6.47 1.02 3.55
C VAL A 54 4.97 0.79 3.59
N THR A 55 4.27 1.33 2.61
CA THR A 55 2.81 1.29 2.49
C THR A 55 2.43 0.81 1.11
N GLU A 56 1.28 0.17 1.00
CA GLU A 56 0.76 -0.35 -0.25
C GLU A 56 -0.20 0.66 -0.88
N ASP A 57 0.01 0.99 -2.14
CA ASP A 57 -0.94 1.74 -2.95
C ASP A 57 -1.83 0.75 -3.72
N ARG A 58 -3.09 0.63 -3.30
CA ARG A 58 -3.97 -0.45 -3.73
C ARG A 58 -4.73 -0.06 -4.99
N ARG A 59 -4.42 -0.73 -6.10
CA ARG A 59 -5.12 -0.58 -7.37
C ARG A 59 -6.05 -1.76 -7.63
N VAL A 60 -7.35 -1.49 -7.68
CA VAL A 60 -8.37 -2.50 -7.97
C VAL A 60 -8.43 -2.75 -9.48
N GLN A 61 -8.15 -3.98 -9.89
CA GLN A 61 -8.30 -4.43 -11.27
C GLN A 61 -9.69 -4.98 -11.54
N ASN A 62 -10.23 -5.80 -10.62
CA ASN A 62 -11.55 -6.42 -10.78
C ASN A 62 -12.43 -6.23 -9.55
N LEU A 63 -13.72 -6.10 -9.81
CA LEU A 63 -14.79 -6.15 -8.81
C LEU A 63 -15.57 -7.43 -9.01
N TYR A 64 -15.63 -8.28 -7.99
CA TYR A 64 -16.34 -9.55 -8.06
C TYR A 64 -17.33 -9.69 -6.90
N GLN A 65 -18.39 -10.46 -7.16
CA GLN A 65 -19.48 -10.72 -6.20
C GLN A 65 -19.41 -12.14 -5.62
N THR A 66 -18.62 -13.01 -6.23
CA THR A 66 -18.36 -14.35 -5.71
C THR A 66 -17.44 -14.27 -4.48
N PRO A 67 -17.62 -15.13 -3.47
CA PRO A 67 -16.74 -15.13 -2.30
C PRO A 67 -15.27 -15.42 -2.67
N HIS A 68 -14.34 -14.63 -2.13
CA HIS A 68 -12.92 -14.99 -2.13
C HIS A 68 -12.69 -16.13 -1.12
N PRO A 69 -11.81 -17.12 -1.40
CA PRO A 69 -11.46 -18.17 -0.44
C PRO A 69 -11.04 -17.64 0.94
N ASP A 70 -10.31 -16.52 0.97
CA ASP A 70 -9.87 -15.85 2.21
C ASP A 70 -10.94 -14.97 2.86
N CYS A 71 -12.06 -14.70 2.18
CA CYS A 71 -13.19 -14.05 2.81
C CYS A 71 -14.13 -15.10 3.39
N HIS A 72 -13.99 -15.34 4.69
CA HIS A 72 -14.98 -16.08 5.45
C HIS A 72 -16.35 -15.42 5.25
N ARG A 73 -17.38 -16.23 4.98
CA ARG A 73 -18.76 -15.77 5.01
C ARG A 73 -19.03 -15.29 6.43
N VAL A 74 -19.14 -13.97 6.60
CA VAL A 74 -19.64 -13.41 7.85
C VAL A 74 -21.06 -13.95 7.98
N ARG A 75 -21.26 -14.81 8.98
CA ARG A 75 -22.52 -15.48 9.22
C ARG A 75 -23.49 -14.57 9.96
#